data_AF-A0A3M1A5U4-F1
#
_entry.id   AF-A0A3M1A5U4-F1
#
_cell.length_a   1.000
_cell.length_b   1.000
_cell.length_c   1.000
_cell.angle_alpha   90.00
_cell.angle_beta   90.00
_cell.angle_gamma   90.00
#
_symmetry.space_group_name_H-M   'P 1'
#
loop_
_entity.id
_entity.type
_entity.pdbx_description
1 polymer ?
#
loop_
_entity_poly.entity_id
_entity_poly.type
_entity_poly.pdbx_seq_one_letter_code
_entity_poly.pdbx_strand_id
1 'polypeptide(L)'
;AFATGTTLEEMATLFIDQDETRATYPEGTSNSDFAEAVYNNVLGRTPDPLGFDFWVGVLDSGAVGRDQFILEVLRGAKADPPPDATPEFIAQQLADREYLANKVDIGAYFAVHKGLSDVDDARAVMALFDGTDTGLDAAIAATDAAYAEALDPDTGEFLMQLVGVLDNPFETG
;
A
#
# COMPACT_ATOMS: atom_id res chain seq x y z
N ALA A 1 -2.00 18.68 11.09
CA ALA A 1 -0.71 19.09 11.67
C ALA A 1 0.25 17.90 11.62
N PHE A 2 1.16 17.86 10.64
CA PHE A 2 2.31 16.95 10.68
C PHE A 2 3.34 17.57 11.63
N ALA A 3 3.29 17.15 12.89
CA ALA A 3 4.21 17.62 13.91
C ALA A 3 5.62 17.09 13.59
N THR A 4 6.58 18.00 13.58
CA THR A 4 8.02 17.79 13.40
C THR A 4 8.58 16.69 14.30
N GLY A 5 8.87 15.50 13.77
CA GLY A 5 9.53 14.46 14.58
C GLY A 5 10.11 13.24 13.87
N THR A 6 9.61 12.84 12.71
CA THR A 6 10.15 11.67 11.98
C THR A 6 9.93 11.85 10.47
N THR A 7 10.97 11.75 9.66
CA THR A 7 10.86 11.74 8.19
C THR A 7 10.34 10.39 7.68
N LEU A 8 9.93 10.30 6.41
CA LEU A 8 9.46 9.03 5.85
C LEU A 8 10.60 8.00 5.77
N GLU A 9 11.83 8.46 5.56
CA GLU A 9 13.05 7.66 5.62
C GLU A 9 13.31 7.14 7.04
N GLU A 10 13.17 8.00 8.04
CA GLU A 10 13.31 7.60 9.45
C GLU A 10 12.20 6.60 9.84
N MET A 11 10.97 6.80 9.36
CA MET A 11 9.88 5.82 9.54
C MET A 11 10.21 4.49 8.86
N ALA A 12 10.71 4.51 7.62
CA ALA A 12 11.09 3.29 6.88
C ALA A 12 12.19 2.51 7.62
N THR A 13 13.20 3.20 8.17
CA THR A 13 14.23 2.57 9.01
C THR A 13 13.64 1.93 10.27
N LEU A 14 12.63 2.54 10.89
CA LEU A 14 11.99 1.97 12.08
C LEU A 14 11.13 0.73 11.76
N PHE A 15 10.59 0.61 10.53
CA PHE A 15 9.75 -0.52 10.14
C PHE A 15 10.53 -1.81 9.92
N ILE A 16 11.79 -1.77 9.44
CA ILE A 16 12.54 -2.98 9.10
C ILE A 16 12.80 -3.92 10.29
N ASP A 17 12.89 -3.35 11.49
CA ASP A 17 13.16 -4.09 12.73
C ASP A 17 11.90 -4.57 13.45
N GLN A 18 10.70 -4.28 12.91
CA GLN A 18 9.44 -4.76 13.48
C GLN A 18 9.27 -6.25 13.26
N ASP A 19 8.62 -6.93 14.22
CA ASP A 19 8.36 -8.37 14.16
C ASP A 19 7.59 -8.75 12.89
N GLU A 20 6.61 -7.95 12.49
CA GLU A 20 5.82 -8.14 11.27
C GLU A 20 6.70 -8.15 10.01
N THR A 21 7.65 -7.21 9.92
CA THR A 21 8.53 -7.06 8.77
C THR A 21 9.57 -8.16 8.71
N ARG A 22 10.10 -8.59 9.87
CA ARG A 22 11.01 -9.76 9.96
C ARG A 22 10.30 -11.08 9.67
N ALA A 23 9.04 -11.21 10.05
CA ALA A 23 8.22 -12.36 9.70
C ALA A 23 7.93 -12.40 8.19
N THR A 24 7.69 -11.22 7.59
CA THR A 24 7.47 -11.07 6.15
C THR A 24 8.74 -11.29 5.34
N TYR A 25 9.90 -10.84 5.85
CA TYR A 25 11.20 -10.93 5.20
C TYR A 25 12.26 -11.55 6.13
N PRO A 26 12.26 -12.90 6.29
CA PRO A 26 13.16 -13.59 7.22
C PRO A 26 14.65 -13.32 6.96
N GLU A 27 15.46 -13.37 8.02
CA GLU A 27 16.92 -13.32 7.88
C GLU A 27 17.43 -14.39 6.89
N GLY A 28 18.35 -14.00 6.01
CA GLY A 28 18.90 -14.88 4.98
C GLY A 28 18.12 -14.93 3.66
N THR A 29 16.96 -14.25 3.55
CA THR A 29 16.27 -14.01 2.27
C THR A 29 17.23 -13.33 1.30
N SER A 30 17.31 -13.78 0.04
CA SER A 30 18.19 -13.14 -0.95
C SER A 30 17.69 -11.75 -1.36
N ASN A 31 18.54 -10.91 -1.95
CA ASN A 31 18.09 -9.59 -2.42
C ASN A 31 17.07 -9.70 -3.56
N SER A 32 17.18 -10.74 -4.40
CA SER A 32 16.19 -11.07 -5.43
C SER A 32 14.83 -11.43 -4.82
N ASP A 33 14.81 -12.36 -3.87
CA ASP A 33 13.56 -12.79 -3.24
C ASP A 33 12.92 -11.64 -2.45
N PHE A 34 13.75 -10.82 -1.79
CA PHE A 34 13.30 -9.64 -1.07
C PHE A 34 12.69 -8.61 -2.03
N ALA A 35 13.35 -8.32 -3.15
CA ALA A 35 12.85 -7.37 -4.13
C ALA A 35 11.51 -7.83 -4.73
N GLU A 36 11.41 -9.11 -5.10
CA GLU A 36 10.17 -9.69 -5.62
C GLU A 36 9.03 -9.61 -4.60
N ALA A 37 9.30 -9.98 -3.35
CA ALA A 37 8.30 -9.92 -2.28
C ALA A 37 7.83 -8.48 -2.00
N VAL A 38 8.73 -7.50 -2.05
CA VAL A 38 8.38 -6.08 -1.91
C VAL A 38 7.50 -5.61 -3.08
N TYR A 39 7.83 -5.96 -4.32
CA TYR A 39 6.99 -5.63 -5.47
C TYR A 39 5.57 -6.18 -5.33
N ASN A 40 5.44 -7.45 -4.93
CA ASN A 40 4.13 -8.07 -4.72
C ASN A 40 3.34 -7.38 -3.59
N ASN A 41 3.98 -7.10 -2.44
CA ASN A 41 3.31 -6.50 -1.29
C ASN A 41 2.91 -5.03 -1.52
N VAL A 42 3.76 -4.26 -2.20
CA VAL A 42 3.60 -2.81 -2.37
C VAL A 42 2.78 -2.47 -3.62
N LEU A 43 3.08 -3.12 -4.74
CA LEU A 43 2.52 -2.81 -6.06
C LEU A 43 1.56 -3.88 -6.59
N GLY A 44 1.37 -5.00 -5.86
CA GLY A 44 0.41 -6.03 -6.26
C GLY A 44 0.78 -6.78 -7.54
N ARG A 45 2.05 -6.72 -7.97
CA ARG A 45 2.49 -7.29 -9.25
C ARG A 45 3.88 -7.89 -9.18
N THR A 46 4.16 -8.76 -10.13
CA THR A 46 5.52 -9.22 -10.43
C THR A 46 6.35 -8.08 -11.02
N PRO A 47 7.61 -7.90 -10.59
CA PRO A 47 8.51 -6.92 -11.21
C PRO A 47 8.80 -7.29 -12.67
N ASP A 48 8.95 -6.28 -13.52
CA ASP A 48 9.47 -6.50 -14.87
C ASP A 48 10.96 -6.85 -14.81
N PRO A 49 11.51 -7.61 -15.78
CA PRO A 49 12.90 -8.05 -15.70
C PRO A 49 13.93 -6.92 -15.58
N LEU A 50 13.71 -5.80 -16.28
CA LEU A 50 14.67 -4.68 -16.28
C LEU A 50 14.66 -3.95 -14.94
N GLY A 51 13.47 -3.64 -14.42
CA GLY A 51 13.31 -3.04 -13.10
C GLY A 51 13.82 -3.96 -12.00
N PHE A 52 13.55 -5.27 -12.08
CA PHE A 52 14.05 -6.25 -11.14
C PHE A 52 15.57 -6.29 -11.09
N ASP A 53 16.23 -6.46 -12.25
CA ASP A 53 17.68 -6.52 -12.34
C ASP A 53 18.34 -5.22 -11.83
N PHE A 54 17.74 -4.07 -12.15
CA PHE A 54 18.18 -2.77 -11.64
C PHE A 54 18.13 -2.74 -10.10
N TRP A 55 17.00 -3.08 -9.51
CA TRP A 55 16.81 -3.00 -8.06
C TRP A 55 17.65 -4.03 -7.30
N VAL A 56 17.78 -5.25 -7.82
CA VAL A 56 18.68 -6.25 -7.24
C VAL A 56 20.12 -5.77 -7.27
N GLY A 57 20.58 -5.18 -8.39
CA GLY A 57 21.92 -4.58 -8.46
C GLY A 57 22.13 -3.43 -7.47
N VAL A 58 21.11 -2.59 -7.28
CA VAL A 58 21.13 -1.50 -6.29
C VAL A 58 21.22 -2.05 -4.85
N LEU A 59 20.47 -3.11 -4.53
CA LEU A 59 20.54 -3.80 -3.23
C LEU A 59 21.88 -4.52 -3.02
N ASP A 60 22.39 -5.23 -4.02
CA ASP A 60 23.64 -5.97 -3.97
C ASP A 60 24.86 -5.06 -3.82
N SER A 61 24.81 -3.87 -4.43
CA SER A 61 25.85 -2.85 -4.27
C SER A 61 25.81 -2.13 -2.92
N GLY A 62 24.73 -2.27 -2.15
CA GLY A 62 24.49 -1.55 -0.91
C GLY A 62 24.18 -0.06 -1.11
N ALA A 63 23.89 0.37 -2.34
CA ALA A 63 23.51 1.75 -2.64
C ALA A 63 22.15 2.12 -1.99
N VAL A 64 21.26 1.13 -1.86
CA VAL A 64 20.03 1.22 -1.06
C VAL A 64 20.01 0.04 -0.09
N GLY A 65 19.80 0.33 1.19
CA GLY A 65 19.56 -0.69 2.21
C GLY A 65 18.14 -1.24 2.13
N ARG A 66 17.93 -2.46 2.63
CA ARG A 66 16.59 -3.08 2.70
C ARG A 66 15.58 -2.25 3.49
N ASP A 67 16.06 -1.46 4.45
CA ASP A 67 15.28 -0.55 5.27
C ASP A 67 14.68 0.61 4.46
N GLN A 68 15.38 1.07 3.41
CA GLN A 68 14.89 2.12 2.51
C GLN A 68 14.24 1.59 1.24
N PHE A 69 14.45 0.31 0.91
CA PHE A 69 14.06 -0.23 -0.39
C PHE A 69 12.55 -0.12 -0.68
N ILE A 70 11.70 -0.38 0.32
CA ILE A 70 10.24 -0.23 0.18
C ILE A 70 9.86 1.20 -0.22
N LEU A 71 10.50 2.19 0.41
CA LEU A 71 10.30 3.61 0.11
C LEU A 71 10.80 3.96 -1.30
N GLU A 72 11.94 3.40 -1.72
CA GLU A 72 12.48 3.62 -3.06
C GLU A 72 11.61 3.01 -4.17
N VAL A 73 10.97 1.85 -3.93
CA VAL A 73 9.98 1.28 -4.86
C VAL A 73 8.78 2.23 -5.02
N LEU A 74 8.25 2.77 -3.92
CA LEU A 74 7.16 3.76 -3.95
C LEU A 74 7.56 5.05 -4.68
N ARG A 75 8.81 5.51 -4.49
CA ARG A 75 9.37 6.66 -5.20
C ARG A 75 9.49 6.39 -6.69
N GLY A 76 9.99 5.21 -7.08
CA GLY A 76 10.10 4.79 -8.47
C GLY A 76 8.74 4.76 -9.18
N ALA A 77 7.70 4.24 -8.53
CA ALA A 77 6.34 4.26 -9.09
C ALA A 77 5.80 5.69 -9.33
N LYS A 78 6.23 6.67 -8.52
CA LYS A 78 5.74 8.06 -8.59
C LYS A 78 6.67 9.02 -9.36
N ALA A 79 7.89 8.61 -9.66
CA ALA A 79 8.89 9.45 -10.34
C ALA A 79 8.47 9.80 -11.77
N ASP A 80 8.92 10.92 -12.32
CA ASP A 80 8.71 11.20 -13.73
C ASP A 80 9.43 10.15 -14.60
N PRO A 81 8.76 9.61 -15.64
CA PRO A 81 9.39 8.64 -16.51
C PRO A 81 10.57 9.31 -17.25
N PRO A 82 11.69 8.60 -17.43
CA PRO A 82 12.84 9.16 -18.15
C PRO A 82 12.47 9.47 -19.62
N PRO A 83 13.16 10.42 -20.28
CA PRO A 83 12.80 10.85 -21.64
C PRO A 83 12.79 9.73 -22.69
N ASP A 84 13.53 8.66 -22.45
CA ASP A 84 13.67 7.47 -23.30
C ASP A 84 12.83 6.27 -22.81
N ALA A 85 11.92 6.49 -21.85
CA ALA A 85 11.01 5.45 -21.36
C ALA A 85 10.14 4.88 -22.49
N THR A 86 9.94 3.56 -22.47
CA THR A 86 9.04 2.90 -23.41
C THR A 86 7.58 3.19 -23.05
N PRO A 87 6.65 3.14 -24.03
CA PRO A 87 5.22 3.26 -23.75
C PRO A 87 4.73 2.24 -22.72
N GLU A 88 5.27 1.02 -22.73
CA GLU A 88 4.93 -0.04 -21.78
C GLU A 88 5.38 0.31 -20.36
N PHE A 89 6.57 0.88 -20.20
CA PHE A 89 7.05 1.34 -18.89
C PHE A 89 6.16 2.46 -18.34
N ILE A 90 5.80 3.43 -19.18
CA ILE A 90 4.91 4.54 -18.79
C ILE A 90 3.53 4.01 -18.39
N ALA A 91 2.97 3.07 -19.16
CA ALA A 91 1.68 2.45 -18.86
C ALA A 91 1.72 1.68 -17.53
N GLN A 92 2.79 0.90 -17.28
CA GLN A 92 2.96 0.19 -16.02
C GLN A 92 3.09 1.14 -14.85
N GLN A 93 3.85 2.23 -15.01
CA GLN A 93 4.00 3.23 -13.96
C GLN A 93 2.67 3.94 -13.64
N LEU A 94 1.84 4.19 -14.66
CA LEU A 94 0.49 4.73 -14.45
C LEU A 94 -0.38 3.73 -13.66
N ALA A 95 -0.35 2.45 -14.03
CA ALA A 95 -1.08 1.40 -13.31
C ALA A 95 -0.61 1.28 -11.84
N ASP A 96 0.70 1.38 -11.58
CA ASP A 96 1.25 1.35 -10.22
C ASP A 96 0.73 2.53 -9.37
N ARG A 97 0.63 3.72 -9.97
CA ARG A 97 0.10 4.91 -9.29
C ARG A 97 -1.39 4.78 -8.98
N GLU A 98 -2.16 4.25 -9.92
CA GLU A 98 -3.60 4.00 -9.76
C GLU A 98 -3.86 2.93 -8.69
N TYR A 99 -3.11 1.82 -8.72
CA TYR A 99 -3.15 0.79 -7.68
C TYR A 99 -2.92 1.36 -6.28
N LEU A 100 -1.88 2.18 -6.12
CA LEU A 100 -1.57 2.84 -4.85
C LEU A 100 -2.64 3.86 -4.44
N ALA A 101 -3.20 4.60 -5.39
CA ALA A 101 -4.28 5.56 -5.13
C ALA A 101 -5.54 4.84 -4.61
N ASN A 102 -5.97 3.77 -5.29
CA ASN A 102 -7.12 2.98 -4.87
C ASN A 102 -6.92 2.37 -3.47
N LYS A 103 -5.72 1.90 -3.12
CA LYS A 103 -5.45 1.42 -1.75
C LYS A 103 -5.55 2.54 -0.72
N VAL A 104 -5.09 3.75 -1.04
CA VAL A 104 -5.26 4.91 -0.16
C VAL A 104 -6.74 5.23 0.02
N ASP A 105 -7.52 5.21 -1.06
CA ASP A 105 -8.95 5.52 -1.03
C ASP A 105 -9.76 4.47 -0.27
N ILE A 106 -9.46 3.17 -0.43
CA ILE A 106 -10.05 2.08 0.37
C ILE A 106 -9.76 2.32 1.87
N GLY A 107 -8.51 2.63 2.23
CA GLY A 107 -8.13 2.87 3.61
C GLY A 107 -8.80 4.10 4.22
N ALA A 108 -8.91 5.18 3.44
CA ALA A 108 -9.65 6.38 3.85
C ALA A 108 -11.15 6.08 4.01
N TYR A 109 -11.73 5.32 3.09
CA TYR A 109 -13.13 4.91 3.17
C TYR A 109 -13.43 4.12 4.44
N PHE A 110 -12.61 3.11 4.74
CA PHE A 110 -12.71 2.31 5.96
C PHE A 110 -12.54 3.16 7.23
N ALA A 111 -11.40 3.84 7.36
CA ALA A 111 -11.01 4.45 8.64
C ALA A 111 -11.61 5.84 8.87
N VAL A 112 -11.73 6.66 7.82
CA VAL A 112 -12.14 8.07 7.94
C VAL A 112 -13.63 8.24 7.68
N HIS A 113 -14.13 7.65 6.58
CA HIS A 113 -15.52 7.82 6.17
C HIS A 113 -16.47 6.93 6.96
N LYS A 114 -16.15 5.64 7.12
CA LYS A 114 -16.96 4.73 7.96
C LYS A 114 -16.60 4.82 9.44
N GLY A 115 -15.39 5.24 9.76
CA GLY A 115 -14.93 5.37 11.15
C GLY A 115 -14.60 4.03 11.80
N LEU A 116 -14.39 2.98 10.99
CA LEU A 116 -14.02 1.65 11.45
C LEU A 116 -12.57 1.63 11.94
N SER A 117 -12.30 0.82 12.96
CA SER A 117 -10.97 0.74 13.57
C SER A 117 -10.49 -0.68 13.88
N ASP A 118 -11.31 -1.69 13.63
CA ASP A 118 -10.88 -3.09 13.74
C ASP A 118 -9.82 -3.42 12.68
N VAL A 119 -8.70 -3.97 13.15
CA VAL A 119 -7.53 -4.24 12.31
C VAL A 119 -7.68 -5.54 11.52
N ASP A 120 -8.49 -6.48 11.98
CA ASP A 120 -8.74 -7.74 11.29
C ASP A 120 -9.67 -7.48 10.09
N ASP A 121 -10.70 -6.66 10.27
CA ASP A 121 -11.55 -6.17 9.18
C ASP A 121 -10.77 -5.33 8.17
N ALA A 122 -9.92 -4.41 8.63
CA ALA A 122 -9.09 -3.61 7.75
C ALA A 122 -8.17 -4.48 6.87
N ARG A 123 -7.58 -5.54 7.44
CA ARG A 123 -6.76 -6.50 6.68
C ARG A 123 -7.61 -7.29 5.69
N ALA A 124 -8.80 -7.76 6.09
CA ALA A 124 -9.70 -8.49 5.22
C ALA A 124 -10.14 -7.65 4.01
N VAL A 125 -10.53 -6.39 4.24
CA VAL A 125 -10.89 -5.43 3.19
C VAL A 125 -9.73 -5.19 2.23
N MET A 126 -8.54 -4.87 2.76
CA MET A 126 -7.36 -4.59 1.93
C MET A 126 -6.92 -5.79 1.09
N ALA A 127 -7.09 -7.01 1.60
CA ALA A 127 -6.72 -8.24 0.91
C ALA A 127 -7.63 -8.54 -0.30
N LEU A 128 -8.83 -7.96 -0.37
CA LEU A 128 -9.74 -8.14 -1.52
C LEU A 128 -9.29 -7.35 -2.76
N PHE A 129 -8.50 -6.30 -2.58
CA PHE A 129 -8.07 -5.47 -3.70
C PHE A 129 -6.80 -6.01 -4.36
N ASP A 130 -6.98 -6.62 -5.53
CA ASP A 130 -5.94 -7.19 -6.38
C ASP A 130 -5.49 -6.27 -7.52
N GLY A 131 -6.01 -5.03 -7.55
CA GLY A 131 -5.74 -4.06 -8.61
C GLY A 131 -6.78 -4.03 -9.72
N THR A 132 -7.81 -4.88 -9.64
CA THR A 132 -8.93 -4.88 -10.58
C THR A 132 -10.14 -4.10 -10.06
N ASP A 133 -11.01 -3.65 -10.96
CA ASP A 133 -12.30 -3.03 -10.59
C ASP A 133 -13.17 -3.98 -9.76
N THR A 134 -13.15 -5.27 -10.06
CA THR A 134 -13.90 -6.27 -9.29
C THR A 134 -13.37 -6.41 -7.86
N GLY A 135 -12.04 -6.38 -7.69
CA GLY A 135 -11.43 -6.35 -6.36
C GLY A 135 -11.74 -5.07 -5.59
N LEU A 136 -11.80 -3.93 -6.30
CA LEU A 136 -12.17 -2.64 -5.72
C LEU A 136 -13.62 -2.66 -5.22
N ASP A 137 -14.56 -3.10 -6.06
CA ASP A 137 -15.98 -3.25 -5.70
C ASP A 137 -16.15 -4.20 -4.50
N ALA A 138 -15.38 -5.28 -4.46
CA ALA A 138 -15.40 -6.24 -3.35
C ALA A 138 -14.89 -5.60 -2.04
N ALA A 139 -13.82 -4.82 -2.07
CA ALA A 139 -13.28 -4.12 -0.91
C ALA A 139 -14.28 -3.07 -0.37
N ILE A 140 -14.95 -2.33 -1.26
CA ILE A 140 -16.01 -1.37 -0.90
C ILE A 140 -17.18 -2.10 -0.24
N ALA A 141 -17.68 -3.17 -0.85
CA ALA A 141 -18.79 -3.95 -0.32
C ALA A 141 -18.47 -4.58 1.05
N ALA A 142 -17.25 -5.08 1.24
CA ALA A 142 -16.80 -5.60 2.53
C ALA A 142 -16.72 -4.51 3.60
N THR A 143 -16.25 -3.32 3.23
CA THR A 143 -16.23 -2.16 4.14
C THR A 143 -17.64 -1.74 4.56
N ASP A 144 -18.59 -1.74 3.62
CA ASP A 144 -19.99 -1.45 3.92
C ASP A 144 -20.64 -2.51 4.83
N ALA A 145 -20.29 -3.78 4.65
CA ALA A 145 -20.74 -4.87 5.51
C ALA A 145 -20.21 -4.72 6.94
N ALA A 146 -18.90 -4.51 7.11
CA ALA A 146 -18.28 -4.27 8.41
C ALA A 146 -18.90 -3.06 9.13
N TYR A 147 -19.17 -1.98 8.38
CA TYR A 147 -19.88 -0.82 8.92
C TYR A 147 -21.30 -1.13 9.38
N ALA A 148 -22.05 -1.94 8.62
CA ALA A 148 -23.40 -2.33 9.00
C ALA A 148 -23.41 -3.20 10.27
N GLU A 149 -22.43 -4.09 10.43
CA GLU A 149 -22.24 -4.90 11.64
C GLU A 149 -21.86 -4.03 12.84
N ALA A 150 -20.97 -3.05 12.65
CA ALA A 150 -20.56 -2.11 13.68
C ALA A 150 -21.71 -1.21 14.20
N LEU A 151 -22.79 -1.05 13.43
CA LEU A 151 -23.98 -0.30 13.84
C LEU A 151 -24.95 -1.10 14.73
N ASP A 152 -24.69 -2.39 14.96
CA ASP A 152 -25.55 -3.21 15.82
C ASP A 152 -25.63 -2.64 17.25
N PRO A 153 -26.82 -2.47 17.83
CA PRO A 153 -26.99 -1.85 19.15
C PRO A 153 -26.47 -2.71 20.32
N ASP A 154 -26.32 -4.01 20.11
CA ASP A 154 -25.98 -4.98 21.15
C ASP A 154 -24.53 -5.50 21.00
N THR A 155 -24.03 -5.62 19.75
CA THR A 155 -22.70 -6.16 19.43
C THR A 155 -21.82 -5.24 18.58
N GLY A 156 -22.29 -4.03 18.28
CA GLY A 156 -21.58 -3.10 17.41
C GLY A 156 -20.27 -2.56 18.00
N GLU A 157 -19.53 -1.85 17.15
CA GLU A 157 -18.22 -1.31 17.47
C GLU A 157 -18.24 0.20 17.67
N PHE A 158 -17.17 0.74 18.25
CA PHE A 158 -17.01 2.18 18.35
C PHE A 158 -16.60 2.78 17.00
N LEU A 159 -17.40 3.73 16.52
CA LEU A 159 -17.20 4.42 15.24
C LEU A 159 -16.75 5.86 15.45
N MET A 160 -15.69 6.28 14.74
CA MET A 160 -15.15 7.64 14.77
C MET A 160 -15.07 8.23 13.36
N GLN A 161 -16.16 8.84 12.91
CA GLN A 161 -16.22 9.45 11.58
C GLN A 161 -15.68 10.89 11.60
N LEU A 162 -14.88 11.23 10.58
CA LEU A 162 -14.36 12.57 10.39
C LEU A 162 -15.10 13.28 9.24
N VAL A 163 -16.17 13.99 9.57
CA VAL A 163 -17.05 14.64 8.58
C VAL A 163 -16.44 15.96 8.07
N GLY A 164 -16.45 16.16 6.75
CA GLY A 164 -16.03 17.42 6.11
C GLY A 164 -14.52 17.63 6.01
N VAL A 165 -13.72 16.58 6.22
CA VAL A 165 -12.26 16.61 6.14
C VAL A 165 -11.74 16.00 4.84
N LEU A 166 -12.43 14.99 4.31
CA LEU A 166 -12.18 14.37 3.01
C LEU A 166 -13.52 14.14 2.30
N ASP A 167 -13.55 14.28 0.99
CA ASP A 167 -14.68 13.87 0.15
C ASP A 167 -14.71 12.35 0.03
N ASN A 168 -15.90 11.73 -0.02
CA ASN A 168 -16.00 10.28 -0.15
C ASN A 168 -15.49 9.85 -1.54
N PRO A 169 -14.40 9.05 -1.63
CA PRO A 169 -13.82 8.66 -2.91
C PRO A 169 -14.73 7.77 -3.75
N PHE A 170 -15.77 7.17 -3.14
CA PHE A 170 -16.69 6.24 -3.79
C PHE A 170 -18.14 6.74 -3.82
N GLU A 171 -18.39 8.01 -3.52
CA GLU A 171 -19.72 8.59 -3.70
C GLU A 171 -20.08 8.64 -5.20
N THR A 172 -21.11 7.89 -5.60
CA THR A 172 -21.72 8.08 -6.91
C THR A 172 -22.49 9.40 -6.90
N GLY A 173 -22.08 10.36 -7.72
CA GLY A 173 -22.74 11.67 -7.85
C GLY A 173 -24.16 11.63 -8.42
#